data_AF-A0A7J8EF29-F1
#
_entry.id   AF-A0A7J8EF29-F1
#
_cell.length_a   1.000
_cell.length_b   1.000
_cell.length_c   1.000
_cell.angle_alpha   90.00
_cell.angle_beta   90.00
_cell.angle_gamma   90.00
#
_symmetry.space_group_name_H-M   'P 1'
#
loop_
_entity.id
_entity.type
_entity.pdbx_description
1 polymer ?
#
loop_
_entity_poly.entity_id
_entity_poly.type
_entity_poly.pdbx_seq_one_letter_code
_entity_poly.pdbx_strand_id
1 'polypeptide(L)'
;MYIEASHMVYGQKARLSSGPLRGVTRKHCLTFFYHMYGAGTGLLSVYLKKEGDREEVLLWRRRGEQSISWLRALIEYSCERQHQIIFEAIQGVSIRSDIAIDDVKFQAGPCADMEDVSQQSSGYSEDLNEIEY
;
A
#
# COMPACT_ATOMS: atom_id res chain seq x y z
N MET A 1 1.68 8.15 -4.74
CA MET A 1 0.66 9.14 -4.26
C MET A 1 1.14 9.73 -2.94
N TYR A 2 1.01 11.04 -2.76
CA TYR A 2 1.56 11.78 -1.61
C TYR A 2 0.50 12.69 -1.01
N ILE A 3 0.49 12.80 0.33
CA ILE A 3 -0.42 13.66 1.08
C ILE A 3 0.45 14.67 1.83
N GLU A 4 0.32 15.95 1.45
CA GLU A 4 1.13 17.03 2.00
C GLU A 4 0.59 17.49 3.37
N ALA A 5 1.42 17.39 4.42
CA ALA A 5 1.03 17.69 5.79
C ALA A 5 0.96 19.20 6.11
N SER A 6 1.71 20.04 5.41
CA SER A 6 1.91 21.48 5.68
C SER A 6 0.60 22.29 5.69
N HIS A 7 -0.39 21.86 4.91
CA HIS A 7 -1.69 22.51 4.75
C HIS A 7 -2.85 21.76 5.42
N MET A 8 -2.58 20.60 6.05
CA MET A 8 -3.62 19.79 6.69
C MET A 8 -3.75 20.11 8.18
N VAL A 9 -4.99 20.32 8.62
CA VAL A 9 -5.31 20.51 10.04
C VAL A 9 -5.23 19.17 10.76
N TYR A 10 -4.73 19.15 11.99
CA TYR A 10 -4.70 17.95 12.83
C TYR A 10 -6.04 17.18 12.78
N GLY A 11 -5.97 15.87 12.55
CA GLY A 11 -7.14 15.00 12.46
C GLY A 11 -7.89 15.05 11.12
N GLN A 12 -7.48 15.91 10.17
CA GLN A 12 -7.99 15.83 8.80
C GLN A 12 -7.62 14.50 8.16
N LYS A 13 -8.51 14.05 7.27
CA LYS A 13 -8.39 12.77 6.59
C LYS A 13 -8.29 12.96 5.11
N ALA A 14 -7.41 12.21 4.48
CA ALA A 14 -7.33 12.05 3.04
C ALA A 14 -7.59 10.58 2.70
N ARG A 15 -8.43 10.34 1.69
CA ARG A 15 -8.84 8.99 1.28
C ARG A 15 -8.56 8.77 -0.19
N LEU A 16 -8.03 7.59 -0.51
CA LEU A 16 -7.90 7.08 -1.87
C LEU A 16 -8.59 5.74 -1.97
N SER A 17 -9.61 5.70 -2.82
CA SER A 17 -10.37 4.50 -3.11
C SER A 17 -9.93 3.93 -4.45
N SER A 18 -9.73 2.61 -4.51
CA SER A 18 -9.55 1.91 -5.78
C SER A 18 -10.81 2.03 -6.65
N GLY A 19 -10.68 1.70 -7.93
CA GLY A 19 -11.85 1.29 -8.72
C GLY A 19 -12.53 0.05 -8.10
N PRO A 20 -13.76 -0.26 -8.53
CA PRO A 20 -14.43 -1.48 -8.07
C PRO A 20 -13.63 -2.72 -8.49
N LEU A 21 -13.30 -3.55 -7.52
CA LEU A 21 -12.65 -4.84 -7.69
C LEU A 21 -13.70 -5.93 -7.72
N ARG A 22 -13.54 -6.90 -8.62
CA ARG A 22 -14.43 -8.06 -8.72
C ARG A 22 -14.32 -8.92 -7.47
N GLY A 23 -15.43 -9.47 -7.04
CA GLY A 23 -15.45 -10.47 -5.98
C GLY A 23 -14.94 -11.81 -6.49
N VAL A 24 -14.07 -12.46 -5.72
CA VAL A 24 -13.62 -13.83 -5.97
C VAL A 24 -13.46 -14.57 -4.64
N THR A 25 -13.60 -15.89 -4.70
CA THR A 25 -13.49 -16.79 -3.53
C THR A 25 -12.05 -17.05 -3.10
N ARG A 26 -11.06 -16.71 -3.95
CA ARG A 26 -9.64 -16.95 -3.68
C ARG A 26 -9.03 -15.82 -2.86
N LYS A 27 -7.90 -16.14 -2.21
CA LYS A 27 -7.06 -15.15 -1.54
C LYS A 27 -6.44 -14.17 -2.53
N HIS A 28 -6.28 -12.94 -2.08
CA HIS A 28 -5.53 -11.89 -2.74
C HIS A 28 -4.45 -11.37 -1.83
N CYS A 29 -3.37 -10.91 -2.45
CA CYS A 29 -2.37 -10.11 -1.80
C CYS A 29 -2.41 -8.68 -2.34
N LEU A 30 -2.77 -7.74 -1.48
CA LEU A 30 -2.54 -6.32 -1.72
C LEU A 30 -1.12 -6.00 -1.27
N THR A 31 -0.30 -5.51 -2.18
CA THR A 31 1.05 -5.03 -1.89
C THR A 31 1.17 -3.55 -2.22
N PHE A 32 1.91 -2.82 -1.40
CA PHE A 32 2.24 -1.41 -1.65
C PHE A 32 3.45 -1.02 -0.83
N PHE A 33 4.13 0.05 -1.24
CA PHE A 33 5.16 0.70 -0.45
C PHE A 33 4.57 1.87 0.30
N TYR A 34 5.04 2.10 1.52
CA TYR A 34 4.66 3.25 2.33
C TYR A 34 5.88 3.86 3.03
N HIS A 35 5.82 5.17 3.23
CA HIS A 35 6.80 5.93 3.99
C HIS A 35 6.06 6.78 5.04
N MET A 36 6.51 6.68 6.28
CA MET A 36 5.91 7.32 7.45
C MET A 36 7.04 7.70 8.41
N TYR A 37 7.51 8.95 8.32
CA TYR A 37 8.66 9.44 9.07
C TYR A 37 8.41 10.83 9.67
N GLY A 38 8.96 11.07 10.86
CA GLY A 38 8.88 12.34 11.55
C GLY A 38 8.06 12.28 12.84
N ALA A 39 8.48 13.06 13.84
CA ALA A 39 7.78 13.17 15.11
C ALA A 39 6.35 13.67 14.90
N GLY A 40 5.38 13.00 15.51
CA GLY A 40 3.97 13.33 15.37
C GLY A 40 3.33 12.86 14.07
N THR A 41 3.96 11.92 13.33
CA THR A 41 3.35 11.25 12.18
C THR A 41 1.97 10.69 12.53
N GLY A 42 1.04 10.83 11.59
CA GLY A 42 -0.36 10.46 11.77
C GLY A 42 -0.65 8.96 11.68
N LEU A 43 -1.79 8.64 11.05
CA LEU A 43 -2.29 7.28 10.93
C LEU A 43 -2.46 6.93 9.45
N LEU A 44 -2.02 5.75 9.03
CA LEU A 44 -2.37 5.16 7.74
C LEU A 44 -3.17 3.89 7.98
N SER A 45 -4.36 3.81 7.38
CA SER A 45 -5.24 2.65 7.44
C SER A 45 -5.65 2.19 6.04
N VAL A 46 -5.82 0.88 5.89
CA VAL A 46 -6.37 0.26 4.68
C VAL A 46 -7.68 -0.43 5.04
N TYR A 47 -8.74 -0.06 4.35
CA TYR A 47 -10.08 -0.63 4.54
C TYR A 47 -10.56 -1.35 3.29
N LEU A 48 -11.44 -2.31 3.49
CA LEU A 48 -12.24 -2.95 2.45
C LEU A 48 -13.69 -2.51 2.60
N LYS A 49 -14.28 -1.98 1.52
CA LYS A 49 -15.68 -1.61 1.45
C LYS A 49 -16.39 -2.47 0.41
N LYS A 50 -17.32 -3.32 0.84
CA LYS A 50 -18.12 -4.15 -0.07
C LYS A 50 -19.22 -3.31 -0.70
N GLU A 51 -19.58 -3.61 -1.94
CA GLU A 51 -20.70 -2.97 -2.62
C GLU A 51 -22.00 -3.22 -1.84
N GLY A 52 -22.77 -2.16 -1.64
CA GLY A 52 -24.01 -2.16 -0.87
C GLY A 52 -23.85 -2.10 0.66
N ASP A 53 -22.65 -2.34 1.19
CA ASP A 53 -22.40 -2.25 2.64
C ASP A 53 -22.15 -0.80 3.06
N ARG A 54 -22.68 -0.43 4.23
CA ARG A 54 -22.38 0.86 4.88
C ARG A 54 -21.06 0.83 5.65
N GLU A 55 -20.75 -0.34 6.22
CA GLU A 55 -19.57 -0.54 7.06
C GLU A 55 -18.33 -0.86 6.23
N GLU A 56 -17.18 -0.42 6.72
CA GLU A 56 -15.86 -0.66 6.13
C GLU A 56 -15.08 -1.60 7.06
N VAL A 57 -14.42 -2.60 6.48
CA VAL A 57 -13.63 -3.58 7.24
C VAL A 57 -12.17 -3.12 7.28
N LEU A 58 -11.59 -2.91 8.46
CA LEU A 58 -10.18 -2.58 8.61
C LEU A 58 -9.31 -3.80 8.26
N LEU A 59 -8.44 -3.67 7.27
CA LEU A 59 -7.48 -4.71 6.87
C LEU A 59 -6.10 -4.49 7.50
N TRP A 60 -5.65 -3.25 7.57
CA TRP A 60 -4.29 -2.91 8.01
C TRP A 60 -4.20 -1.49 8.55
N ARG A 61 -3.27 -1.27 9.49
CA ARG A 61 -3.05 0.04 10.11
C ARG A 61 -1.62 0.22 10.63
N ARG A 62 -1.08 1.42 10.47
CA ARG A 62 0.13 1.91 11.15
C ARG A 62 -0.09 3.32 11.69
N ARG A 63 0.57 3.61 12.81
CA ARG A 63 0.45 4.88 13.56
C ARG A 63 1.84 5.37 13.91
N GLY A 64 2.07 6.67 13.74
CA GLY A 64 3.33 7.28 14.14
C GLY A 64 4.45 6.94 13.17
N GLU A 65 5.65 7.37 13.55
CA GLU A 65 6.87 7.10 12.79
C GLU A 65 7.10 5.59 12.66
N GLN A 66 7.43 5.15 11.45
CA GLN A 66 7.70 3.75 11.12
C GLN A 66 9.16 3.55 10.71
N SER A 67 9.62 4.34 9.74
CA SER A 67 10.99 4.28 9.23
C SER A 67 11.27 5.50 8.35
N ILE A 68 12.54 5.90 8.27
CA ILE A 68 13.05 6.86 7.28
C ILE A 68 13.13 6.26 5.85
N SER A 69 13.08 4.93 5.74
CA SER A 69 13.08 4.22 4.47
C SER A 69 11.67 3.78 4.08
N TRP A 70 11.44 3.59 2.79
CA TRP A 70 10.21 2.96 2.29
C TRP A 70 10.08 1.53 2.83
N LEU A 71 8.90 1.20 3.33
CA LEU A 71 8.55 -0.12 3.82
C LEU A 71 7.52 -0.75 2.89
N ARG A 72 7.61 -2.07 2.67
CA ARG A 72 6.63 -2.82 1.91
C ARG A 72 5.56 -3.39 2.85
N ALA A 73 4.30 -3.20 2.51
CA ALA A 73 3.17 -3.85 3.18
C ALA A 73 2.61 -4.96 2.29
N LEU A 74 2.27 -6.09 2.92
CA LEU A 74 1.56 -7.20 2.31
C LEU A 74 0.30 -7.45 3.14
N ILE A 75 -0.86 -7.37 2.49
CA ILE A 75 -2.16 -7.55 3.13
C ILE A 75 -2.88 -8.67 2.40
N GLU A 76 -3.00 -9.81 3.08
CA GLU A 76 -3.81 -10.91 2.58
C GLU A 76 -5.28 -10.65 2.91
N TYR A 77 -6.16 -10.75 1.90
CA TYR A 77 -7.60 -10.63 2.10
C TYR A 77 -8.39 -11.47 1.07
N SER A 78 -9.68 -11.66 1.32
CA SER A 78 -10.60 -12.32 0.39
C SER A 78 -11.97 -11.65 0.44
N CYS A 79 -12.61 -11.48 -0.71
CA CYS A 79 -13.95 -10.91 -0.78
C CYS A 79 -14.70 -11.44 -2.01
N GLU A 80 -15.79 -12.15 -1.76
CA GLU A 80 -16.63 -12.75 -2.80
C GLU A 80 -17.57 -11.76 -3.48
N ARG A 81 -17.76 -10.59 -2.88
CA ARG A 81 -18.54 -9.48 -3.45
C ARG A 81 -17.64 -8.45 -4.11
N GLN A 82 -18.20 -7.71 -5.06
CA GLN A 82 -17.58 -6.51 -5.58
C GLN A 82 -17.26 -5.56 -4.42
N HIS A 83 -16.06 -4.99 -4.42
CA HIS A 83 -15.57 -4.19 -3.29
C HIS A 83 -14.54 -3.14 -3.76
N GLN A 84 -14.22 -2.19 -2.89
CA GLN A 84 -13.13 -1.24 -3.07
C GLN A 84 -12.15 -1.37 -1.91
N ILE A 85 -10.87 -1.14 -2.20
CA ILE A 85 -9.85 -0.90 -1.17
C ILE A 85 -9.69 0.60 -0.98
N ILE A 86 -9.66 1.04 0.28
CA ILE A 86 -9.58 2.45 0.63
C ILE A 86 -8.40 2.67 1.56
N PHE A 87 -7.43 3.46 1.08
CA PHE A 87 -6.35 3.99 1.88
C PHE A 87 -6.85 5.27 2.56
N GLU A 88 -6.74 5.35 3.88
CA GLU A 88 -7.07 6.54 4.67
C GLU A 88 -5.82 6.97 5.43
N ALA A 89 -5.34 8.18 5.14
CA ALA A 89 -4.35 8.85 5.96
C ALA A 89 -5.02 9.89 6.84
N ILE A 90 -4.66 9.94 8.13
CA ILE A 90 -5.09 10.96 9.08
C ILE A 90 -3.88 11.78 9.48
N GLN A 91 -3.96 13.09 9.35
CA GLN A 91 -2.88 14.00 9.71
C GLN A 91 -2.60 13.92 11.22
N GLY A 92 -1.32 13.75 11.55
CA GLY A 92 -0.84 13.78 12.94
C GLY A 92 -0.66 15.20 13.46
N VAL A 93 -0.12 15.34 14.67
CA VAL A 93 0.01 16.64 15.36
C VAL A 93 1.09 17.54 14.78
N SER A 94 1.97 16.99 13.94
CA SER A 94 3.13 17.68 13.39
C SER A 94 2.94 17.93 11.90
N ILE A 95 3.32 19.12 11.45
CA ILE A 95 3.44 19.46 10.02
C ILE A 95 4.77 18.99 9.41
N ARG A 96 5.68 18.46 10.23
CA ARG A 96 7.02 17.99 9.82
C ARG A 96 7.07 16.48 9.62
N SER A 97 5.94 15.87 9.30
CA SER A 97 5.82 14.44 9.08
C SER A 97 4.94 14.19 7.88
N ASP A 98 5.34 13.25 7.03
CA ASP A 98 4.62 12.94 5.80
C ASP A 98 4.20 11.48 5.77
N ILE A 99 3.08 11.23 5.10
CA ILE A 99 2.59 9.89 4.78
C ILE A 99 2.54 9.77 3.26
N ALA A 100 3.32 8.85 2.72
CA ALA A 100 3.37 8.57 1.29
C ALA A 100 3.11 7.09 1.03
N ILE A 101 2.45 6.79 -0.09
CA ILE A 101 2.27 5.42 -0.59
C ILE A 101 2.66 5.34 -2.06
N ASP A 102 3.20 4.21 -2.48
CA ASP A 102 3.54 3.97 -3.88
C ASP A 102 3.39 2.50 -4.29
N ASP A 103 3.44 2.22 -5.59
CA ASP A 103 3.53 0.88 -6.15
C ASP A 103 2.44 -0.08 -5.64
N VAL A 104 1.19 0.41 -5.58
CA VAL A 104 0.03 -0.36 -5.15
C VAL A 104 -0.30 -1.44 -6.21
N LYS A 105 -0.26 -2.70 -5.80
CA LYS A 105 -0.53 -3.87 -6.66
C LYS A 105 -1.53 -4.80 -6.00
N PHE A 106 -2.45 -5.31 -6.82
CA PHE A 106 -3.40 -6.35 -6.45
C PHE A 106 -2.99 -7.64 -7.15
N GLN A 107 -2.63 -8.65 -6.37
CA GLN A 107 -2.14 -9.91 -6.91
C GLN A 107 -3.06 -11.05 -6.45
N ALA A 108 -3.31 -12.00 -7.35
CA ALA A 108 -4.07 -13.20 -7.02
C ALA A 108 -3.17 -14.17 -6.24
N GLY A 109 -3.73 -14.80 -5.21
CA GLY A 109 -3.03 -15.75 -4.35
C GLY A 109 -2.73 -15.22 -2.94
N PRO A 110 -2.27 -16.10 -2.05
CA PRO A 110 -1.73 -15.73 -0.73
C PRO A 110 -0.56 -14.76 -0.83
N CYS A 111 -0.32 -13.99 0.23
CA CYS A 111 0.84 -13.09 0.26
C CYS A 111 2.19 -13.80 0.40
N ALA A 112 2.20 -15.03 0.93
CA ALA A 112 3.41 -15.85 1.04
C ALA A 112 4.08 -16.09 -0.33
N ASP A 113 3.28 -16.18 -1.39
CA ASP A 113 3.78 -16.38 -2.76
C ASP A 113 4.45 -15.13 -3.35
N MET A 114 4.33 -13.97 -2.67
CA MET A 114 4.82 -12.66 -3.14
C MET A 114 6.14 -12.22 -2.48
N GLU A 115 6.68 -13.03 -1.56
CA GLU A 115 7.98 -12.80 -0.93
C GLU A 115 9.15 -13.12 -1.87
N ASP A 116 8.90 -13.84 -2.98
CA ASP A 116 9.96 -14.38 -3.86
C ASP A 116 10.24 -13.55 -5.13
N VAL A 117 9.42 -12.53 -5.43
CA VAL A 117 9.50 -11.80 -6.73
C VAL A 117 10.58 -10.70 -6.74
N SER A 118 11.18 -10.34 -5.60
CA SER A 118 12.21 -9.30 -5.54
C SER A 118 13.61 -9.75 -5.95
N GLN A 119 13.83 -11.02 -6.29
CA GLN A 119 15.16 -11.51 -6.69
C GLN A 119 15.32 -11.76 -8.20
N GLN A 120 14.30 -11.58 -9.04
CA GLN A 120 14.37 -11.92 -10.47
C GLN A 120 14.20 -10.77 -11.47
N SER A 121 14.25 -9.50 -11.06
CA SER A 121 14.26 -8.37 -12.02
C SER A 121 15.58 -7.58 -12.08
N SER A 122 16.71 -8.18 -11.70
CA SER A 122 18.02 -7.68 -12.15
C SER A 122 18.38 -8.40 -13.45
N GLY A 123 17.71 -8.03 -14.55
CA GLY A 123 18.11 -8.42 -15.89
C GLY A 123 19.38 -7.68 -16.31
N TYR A 124 20.52 -8.06 -15.74
CA TYR A 124 21.80 -7.82 -16.41
C TYR A 124 21.97 -8.97 -17.40
N SER A 125 21.83 -8.68 -18.68
CA SER A 125 22.18 -9.63 -19.73
C SER A 125 23.70 -9.84 -19.70
N GLU A 126 24.15 -10.96 -19.14
CA GLU A 126 25.42 -11.55 -19.51
C GLU A 126 25.23 -12.19 -20.88
N ASP A 127 25.59 -11.47 -21.95
CA ASP A 127 25.92 -12.07 -23.25
C ASP A 127 26.38 -10.96 -24.21
N LEU A 128 27.68 -10.73 -24.26
CA LEU A 128 28.44 -10.45 -25.50
C LEU A 128 29.91 -10.76 -25.22
N ASN A 129 30.23 -12.06 -25.24
CA ASN A 129 31.57 -12.51 -25.60
C ASN A 129 31.62 -12.67 -27.13
N GLU A 130 32.80 -12.36 -27.69
CA GLU A 130 33.29 -12.70 -29.03
C GLU A 130 32.85 -11.84 -30.23
N ILE A 131 33.79 -11.01 -30.68
CA ILE A 131 34.27 -11.12 -32.07
C ILE A 131 35.81 -11.15 -32.03
N GLU A 132 36.38 -12.29 -32.38
CA GLU A 132 37.80 -12.44 -32.73
C GLU A 132 38.10 -11.91 -34.15
N TYR A 133 39.36 -11.47 -34.29
CA TYR A 133 40.13 -11.00 -35.45
C TYR A 133 39.91 -9.57 -35.98
#